data_AF-A0A5B1QNM5-F1
#
_entry.id   AF-A0A5B1QNM5-F1
#
_cell.length_a   1.000
_cell.length_b   1.000
_cell.length_c   1.000
_cell.angle_alpha   90.00
_cell.angle_beta   90.00
_cell.angle_gamma   90.00
#
_symmetry.space_group_name_H-M   'P 1'
#
loop_
_entity.id
_entity.type
_entity.pdbx_description
1 polymer ?
#
loop_
_entity_poly.entity_id
_entity_poly.type
_entity_poly.pdbx_seq_one_letter_code
_entity_poly.pdbx_strand_id
1 'polypeptide(L)'
;MFSHSDTNNSLSGSSDAVQLPAAVDYDHLVLPSRAQLNQEIYEAKVARDQGLISPLQYCEVLAKCLLVGRVRIDRAKQCLRKSMEGEDTRELRKRAFDLTDRDLDESMEQTRRRVETKIENRLRSEQGMLRRTITRGL
;
A
#
# COMPACT_ATOMS: atom_id res chain seq x y z
N MET A 1 41.18 -40.43 38.42
CA MET A 1 39.86 -40.98 38.79
C MET A 1 38.93 -40.85 37.60
N PHE A 2 38.11 -41.86 37.41
CA PHE A 2 37.32 -42.19 36.22
C PHE A 2 36.06 -41.31 36.01
N SER A 3 35.64 -41.21 34.74
CA SER A 3 34.25 -41.17 34.23
C SER A 3 33.38 -39.93 34.52
N HIS A 4 32.47 -39.44 33.67
CA HIS A 4 31.79 -39.97 32.49
C HIS A 4 31.48 -38.87 31.45
N SER A 5 31.40 -39.31 30.20
CA SER A 5 30.72 -38.70 29.06
C SER A 5 29.23 -38.41 29.31
N ASP A 6 28.74 -37.30 28.79
CA ASP A 6 27.37 -37.19 28.26
C ASP A 6 27.37 -36.32 26.99
N THR A 7 27.35 -37.01 25.86
CA THR A 7 26.80 -36.53 24.59
C THR A 7 25.28 -36.55 24.68
N ASN A 8 24.61 -35.50 24.20
CA ASN A 8 23.37 -35.49 23.38
C ASN A 8 22.78 -34.06 23.42
N ASN A 9 22.98 -33.28 22.35
CA ASN A 9 22.03 -33.13 21.25
C ASN A 9 20.80 -32.29 21.64
N SER A 10 20.69 -31.09 21.08
CA SER A 10 19.43 -30.53 20.57
C SER A 10 19.73 -29.27 19.78
N LEU A 11 19.75 -29.43 18.47
CA LEU A 11 19.42 -28.38 17.49
C LEU A 11 18.24 -27.55 18.01
N SER A 12 18.44 -26.25 18.21
CA SER A 12 17.31 -25.32 18.20
C SER A 12 17.78 -23.93 17.79
N GLY A 13 17.49 -23.61 16.53
CA GLY A 13 17.24 -22.25 16.10
C GLY A 13 18.46 -21.34 16.05
N SER A 14 19.34 -21.57 15.06
CA SER A 14 19.85 -20.41 14.32
C SER A 14 18.65 -19.77 13.62
N SER A 15 17.88 -18.97 14.35
CA SER A 15 17.15 -17.87 13.73
C SER A 15 18.20 -16.81 13.42
N ASP A 16 18.99 -17.07 12.37
CA ASP A 16 19.30 -16.02 11.41
C ASP A 16 17.93 -15.50 10.93
N ALA A 17 17.36 -14.61 11.74
CA ALA A 17 16.38 -13.68 11.28
C ALA A 17 17.11 -12.92 10.19
N VAL A 18 16.91 -13.40 8.95
CA VAL A 18 17.21 -12.69 7.72
C VAL A 18 16.75 -11.26 7.99
N GLN A 19 17.70 -10.38 8.30
CA GLN A 19 17.43 -8.97 8.41
C GLN A 19 16.91 -8.61 7.04
N LEU A 20 15.60 -8.48 6.92
CA LEU A 20 15.01 -7.86 5.75
C LEU A 20 15.78 -6.56 5.56
N PRO A 21 16.34 -6.30 4.37
CA PRO A 21 17.10 -5.08 4.13
C PRO A 21 16.24 -3.93 4.63
N ALA A 22 16.80 -3.14 5.56
CA ALA A 22 16.09 -2.07 6.25
C ALA A 22 15.19 -1.37 5.25
N ALA A 23 13.86 -1.49 5.45
CA ALA A 23 12.91 -0.94 4.50
C ALA A 23 13.26 0.53 4.32
N VAL A 24 13.64 0.90 3.09
CA VAL A 24 13.99 2.28 2.78
C VAL A 24 12.78 3.12 3.19
N ASP A 25 12.99 4.01 4.15
CA ASP A 25 11.94 4.89 4.62
C ASP A 25 11.74 6.00 3.58
N TYR A 26 10.54 6.09 3.01
CA TYR A 26 10.20 7.09 2.01
C TYR A 26 9.38 8.24 2.58
N ASP A 27 9.10 8.25 3.89
CA ASP A 27 8.19 9.22 4.50
C ASP A 27 8.72 10.66 4.45
N HIS A 28 10.04 10.80 4.53
CA HIS A 28 10.74 12.09 4.50
C HIS A 28 11.03 12.63 3.10
N LEU A 29 10.82 11.84 2.03
CA LEU A 29 11.03 12.31 0.67
C LEU A 29 9.84 13.15 0.17
N VAL A 30 10.14 14.34 -0.34
CA VAL A 30 9.19 15.17 -1.09
C VAL A 30 9.31 14.77 -2.56
N LEU A 31 8.32 14.04 -3.06
CA LEU A 31 8.28 13.57 -4.44
C LEU A 31 7.32 14.45 -5.25
N PRO A 32 7.63 14.78 -6.52
CA PRO A 32 6.68 15.41 -7.43
C PRO A 32 5.37 14.64 -7.48
N SER A 33 4.25 15.36 -7.54
CA SER A 33 2.92 14.74 -7.66
C SER A 33 2.78 13.97 -8.97
N ARG A 34 1.86 13.01 -9.03
CA ARG A 34 1.55 12.31 -10.28
C ARG A 34 1.15 13.28 -11.39
N ALA A 35 0.43 14.35 -11.05
CA ALA A 35 0.05 15.38 -12.02
C ALA A 35 1.26 16.13 -12.57
N GLN A 36 2.23 16.47 -11.71
CA GLN A 36 3.48 17.10 -12.13
C GLN A 36 4.30 16.20 -13.07
N LEU A 37 4.43 14.91 -12.75
CA LEU A 37 5.12 13.95 -13.63
C LEU A 37 4.42 13.81 -14.99
N ASN A 38 3.08 13.75 -15.00
CA ASN A 38 2.32 13.67 -16.24
C ASN A 38 2.49 14.95 -17.09
N GLN A 39 2.54 16.11 -16.43
CA GLN A 39 2.78 17.38 -17.08
C GLN A 39 4.17 17.42 -17.72
N GLU A 40 5.21 17.00 -16.99
CA GLU A 40 6.59 16.96 -17.49
C GLU A 40 6.73 16.01 -18.71
N ILE A 41 6.10 14.84 -18.65
CA ILE A 41 6.06 13.90 -19.79
C ILE A 41 5.34 14.54 -20.99
N TYR A 42 4.23 15.22 -20.74
CA TYR A 42 3.46 15.88 -21.79
C TYR A 42 4.25 17.00 -22.46
N GLU A 43 4.88 17.88 -21.68
CA GLU A 43 5.72 18.97 -22.17
C GLU A 43 6.92 18.45 -22.96
N ALA A 44 7.59 17.40 -22.46
CA ALA A 44 8.71 16.78 -23.16
C ALA A 44 8.27 16.18 -24.50
N LYS A 45 7.07 15.58 -24.57
CA LYS A 45 6.51 15.07 -25.81
C LYS A 45 6.25 16.21 -26.81
N VAL A 46 5.64 17.31 -26.36
CA VAL A 46 5.39 18.48 -27.21
C VAL A 46 6.71 19.07 -27.73
N ALA A 47 7.71 19.23 -26.85
CA ALA A 47 9.03 19.73 -27.24
C ALA A 47 9.71 18.82 -28.27
N ARG A 48 9.57 17.49 -28.13
CA ARG A 48 10.06 16.51 -29.11
C ARG A 48 9.34 16.64 -30.44
N ASP A 49 8.02 16.76 -30.43
CA ASP A 49 7.20 16.85 -31.64
C ASP A 49 7.46 18.16 -32.40
N GLN A 50 7.86 19.22 -31.69
CA GLN A 50 8.32 20.49 -32.26
C GLN A 50 9.80 20.49 -32.69
N GLY A 51 10.53 19.40 -32.47
CA GLY A 51 11.96 19.30 -32.78
C GLY A 51 12.88 20.11 -31.87
N LEU A 52 12.39 20.59 -30.72
CA LEU A 52 13.17 21.36 -29.74
C LEU A 52 14.15 20.50 -28.94
N ILE A 53 13.86 19.20 -28.79
CA ILE A 53 14.73 18.23 -28.11
C ILE A 53 14.98 17.00 -28.97
N SER A 54 16.15 16.40 -28.79
CA SER A 54 16.52 15.15 -29.45
C SER A 54 15.74 13.95 -28.88
N PRO A 55 15.63 12.84 -29.64
CA PRO A 55 15.05 11.60 -29.12
C PRO A 55 15.74 11.09 -27.86
N LEU A 56 17.06 11.28 -27.74
CA LEU A 56 17.83 10.86 -26.57
C LEU A 56 17.44 11.68 -25.33
N GLN A 57 17.36 13.00 -25.46
CA GLN A 57 16.92 13.89 -24.37
C GLN A 57 15.47 13.58 -23.93
N TYR A 58 14.59 13.25 -24.88
CA TYR A 58 13.23 12.82 -24.56
C TYR A 58 13.23 11.51 -23.75
N CYS A 59 14.03 10.51 -24.15
CA CYS A 59 14.19 9.27 -23.39
C CYS A 59 14.74 9.50 -21.97
N GLU A 60 15.66 10.44 -21.79
CA GLU A 60 16.18 10.80 -20.46
C GLU A 60 15.10 11.37 -19.55
N VAL A 61 14.23 12.26 -20.07
CA VAL A 61 13.09 12.79 -19.30
C VAL A 61 12.14 11.67 -18.91
N LEU A 62 11.81 10.77 -19.83
CA LEU A 62 10.96 9.62 -19.55
C LEU A 62 11.58 8.72 -18.47
N ALA A 63 12.86 8.41 -18.57
CA ALA A 63 13.57 7.56 -17.60
C ALA A 63 13.54 8.19 -16.20
N LYS A 64 13.77 9.51 -16.09
CA LYS A 64 13.67 10.24 -14.83
C LYS A 64 12.26 10.17 -14.23
N CYS A 65 11.24 10.45 -15.04
CA CYS A 65 9.84 10.40 -14.60
C CYS A 65 9.44 8.99 -14.12
N LEU A 66 9.87 7.94 -14.84
CA LEU A 66 9.63 6.54 -14.46
C LEU A 66 10.33 6.17 -13.16
N LEU A 67 11.56 6.64 -12.95
CA LEU A 67 12.29 6.39 -11.71
C LEU A 67 11.56 7.00 -10.51
N VAL A 68 11.12 8.26 -10.62
CA VAL A 68 10.32 8.92 -9.59
C VAL A 68 9.00 8.18 -9.38
N GLY A 69 8.33 7.77 -10.46
CA GLY A 69 7.11 6.97 -10.40
C GLY A 69 7.29 5.67 -9.63
N ARG A 70 8.43 4.97 -9.82
CA ARG A 70 8.77 3.76 -9.05
C ARG A 70 8.90 4.05 -7.56
N VAL A 71 9.64 5.10 -7.18
CA VAL A 71 9.82 5.48 -5.78
C VAL A 71 8.47 5.81 -5.13
N ARG A 72 7.57 6.50 -5.86
CA ARG A 72 6.20 6.78 -5.38
C ARG A 72 5.40 5.49 -5.14
N ILE A 73 5.50 4.51 -6.03
CA ILE A 73 4.84 3.20 -5.86
C ILE A 73 5.38 2.48 -4.63
N ASP A 74 6.69 2.48 -4.42
CA ASP A 74 7.30 1.80 -3.28
C ASP A 74 6.92 2.48 -1.96
N ARG A 75 6.86 3.82 -1.91
CA ARG A 75 6.28 4.58 -0.80
C ARG A 75 4.81 4.20 -0.55
N ALA A 76 3.99 4.13 -1.59
CA ALA A 76 2.58 3.77 -1.46
C ALA A 76 2.39 2.37 -0.88
N LYS A 77 3.22 1.39 -1.29
CA LYS A 77 3.24 0.04 -0.71
C LYS A 77 3.63 0.08 0.78
N GLN A 78 4.64 0.87 1.14
CA GLN A 78 5.06 1.02 2.53
C GLN A 78 3.92 1.61 3.39
N CYS A 79 3.27 2.67 2.91
CA CYS A 79 2.11 3.26 3.58
C CYS A 79 0.94 2.28 3.70
N LEU A 80 0.70 1.45 2.69
CA LEU A 80 -0.35 0.43 2.74
C LEU A 80 -0.07 -0.61 3.84
N ARG A 81 1.18 -1.06 4.00
CA ARG A 81 1.58 -1.97 5.09
C ARG A 81 1.36 -1.35 6.46
N LYS A 82 1.85 -0.12 6.66
CA LYS A 82 1.62 0.64 7.91
C LYS A 82 0.14 0.81 8.21
N SER A 83 -0.69 1.03 7.18
CA SER A 83 -2.15 1.16 7.33
C SER A 83 -2.80 -0.14 7.79
N MET A 84 -2.34 -1.29 7.29
CA MET A 84 -2.80 -2.60 7.76
C MET A 84 -2.39 -2.88 9.21
N GLU A 85 -1.26 -2.34 9.65
CA GLU A 85 -0.74 -2.45 11.02
C GLU A 85 -1.37 -1.40 11.97
N GLY A 86 -2.13 -0.43 11.44
CA GLY A 86 -2.75 0.66 12.21
C GLY A 86 -1.79 1.80 12.56
N GLU A 87 -0.62 1.84 11.93
CA GLU A 87 0.44 2.84 12.16
C GLU A 87 0.35 4.04 11.20
N ASP A 88 -0.64 4.08 10.30
CA ASP A 88 -0.75 5.13 9.30
C ASP A 88 -1.44 6.39 9.81
N THR A 89 -0.86 7.54 9.45
CA THR A 89 -1.50 8.84 9.70
C THR A 89 -2.28 9.30 8.46
N ARG A 90 -3.30 10.13 8.69
CA ARG A 90 -4.06 10.79 7.62
C ARG A 90 -3.14 11.51 6.63
N GLU A 91 -2.14 12.22 7.15
CA GLU A 91 -1.18 12.98 6.35
C GLU A 91 -0.24 12.10 5.53
N LEU A 92 0.20 10.96 6.08
CA LEU A 92 0.98 9.99 5.31
C LEU A 92 0.18 9.42 4.14
N ARG A 93 -1.09 9.08 4.35
CA ARG A 93 -1.99 8.63 3.27
C ARG A 93 -2.16 9.68 2.18
N LYS A 94 -2.39 10.95 2.55
CA LYS A 94 -2.51 12.05 1.58
C LYS A 94 -1.29 12.16 0.68
N ARG A 95 -0.10 12.16 1.29
CA ARG A 95 1.16 12.30 0.54
C ARG A 95 1.48 11.08 -0.32
N ALA A 96 1.23 9.87 0.18
CA ALA A 96 1.55 8.64 -0.54
C ALA A 96 0.70 8.47 -1.80
N PHE A 97 -0.55 8.91 -1.77
CA PHE A 97 -1.53 8.67 -2.83
C PHE A 97 -1.95 9.94 -3.58
N ASP A 98 -1.34 11.10 -3.31
CA ASP A 98 -1.75 12.42 -3.80
C ASP A 98 -3.24 12.73 -3.54
N LEU A 99 -3.73 12.34 -2.36
CA LEU A 99 -5.14 12.53 -1.99
C LEU A 99 -5.37 13.87 -1.31
N THR A 100 -6.52 14.47 -1.61
CA THR A 100 -7.04 15.61 -0.86
C THR A 100 -7.81 15.14 0.39
N ASP A 101 -8.07 16.07 1.31
CA ASP A 101 -8.90 15.76 2.49
C ASP A 101 -10.28 15.28 2.09
N ARG A 102 -10.86 15.89 1.05
CA ARG A 102 -12.15 15.49 0.49
C ARG A 102 -12.12 14.05 -0.03
N ASP A 103 -11.07 13.66 -0.75
CA ASP A 103 -10.96 12.29 -1.29
C ASP A 103 -10.88 11.26 -0.17
N LEU A 104 -10.18 11.60 0.93
CA LEU A 104 -10.14 10.75 2.12
C LEU A 104 -11.50 10.66 2.81
N ASP A 105 -12.17 11.80 3.02
CA ASP A 105 -13.48 11.83 3.68
C ASP A 105 -14.52 11.03 2.88
N GLU A 106 -14.53 11.20 1.55
CA GLU A 106 -15.40 10.44 0.65
C GLU A 106 -15.12 8.93 0.70
N SER A 107 -13.84 8.54 0.69
CA SER A 107 -13.43 7.13 0.80
C SER A 107 -13.85 6.50 2.13
N MET A 108 -13.68 7.23 3.23
CA MET A 108 -14.09 6.79 4.57
C MET A 108 -15.61 6.63 4.65
N GLU A 109 -16.37 7.60 4.13
CA GLU A 109 -17.83 7.55 4.11
C GLU A 109 -18.35 6.41 3.22
N GLN A 110 -17.73 6.19 2.05
CA GLN A 110 -18.07 5.05 1.19
C GLN A 110 -17.81 3.71 1.90
N THR A 111 -16.69 3.60 2.62
CA THR A 111 -16.34 2.42 3.40
C THR A 111 -17.36 2.18 4.50
N ARG A 112 -17.72 3.22 5.26
CA ARG A 112 -18.75 3.17 6.30
C ARG A 112 -20.07 2.65 5.76
N ARG A 113 -20.60 3.24 4.68
CA ARG A 113 -21.85 2.81 4.05
C ARG A 113 -21.84 1.35 3.62
N ARG A 114 -20.71 0.89 3.04
CA ARG A 114 -20.54 -0.52 2.64
C ARG A 114 -20.58 -1.46 3.84
N VAL A 115 -19.94 -1.08 4.95
CA VAL A 115 -19.94 -1.86 6.19
C VAL A 115 -21.35 -1.91 6.78
N GLU A 116 -22.03 -0.77 6.91
CA GLU A 116 -23.40 -0.68 7.42
C GLU A 116 -24.36 -1.56 6.60
N THR A 117 -24.28 -1.48 5.27
CA THR A 117 -25.10 -2.31 4.37
C THR A 117 -24.82 -3.81 4.55
N LYS A 118 -23.56 -4.20 4.72
CA LYS A 118 -23.19 -5.62 4.95
C LYS A 118 -23.71 -6.11 6.30
N ILE A 119 -23.62 -5.30 7.35
CA ILE A 119 -24.15 -5.64 8.68
C ILE A 119 -25.67 -5.78 8.60
N GLU A 120 -26.37 -4.84 7.98
CA GLU A 120 -27.82 -4.91 7.84
C GLU A 120 -28.26 -6.15 7.06
N ASN A 121 -27.62 -6.44 5.93
CA ASN A 121 -27.92 -7.65 5.15
C ASN A 121 -27.67 -8.94 5.94
N ARG A 122 -26.61 -8.98 6.75
CA ARG A 122 -26.34 -10.11 7.65
C ARG A 122 -27.46 -10.27 8.68
N LEU A 123 -27.86 -9.19 9.34
CA LEU A 123 -28.94 -9.22 10.33
C LEU A 123 -30.28 -9.67 9.70
N ARG A 124 -30.61 -9.18 8.50
CA ARG A 124 -31.79 -9.62 7.75
C ARG A 124 -31.73 -11.11 7.41
N SER A 125 -30.55 -11.61 7.01
CA SER A 125 -30.32 -13.03 6.72
C SER A 125 -30.52 -13.90 7.96
N GLU A 126 -29.94 -13.50 9.10
CA GLU A 126 -30.07 -14.19 10.39
C GLU A 126 -31.53 -14.22 10.88
N GLN A 127 -32.26 -13.11 10.75
CA GLN A 127 -33.70 -13.08 11.05
C GLN A 127 -34.51 -13.99 10.13
N GLY A 128 -34.19 -14.03 8.84
CA GLY A 128 -34.82 -14.93 7.88
C GLY A 128 -34.59 -16.40 8.22
N MET A 129 -33.36 -16.76 8.62
CA MET A 129 -33.00 -18.09 9.11
C MET A 129 -33.81 -18.46 10.35
N LEU A 130 -33.82 -17.59 11.37
CA LEU A 130 -34.55 -17.82 12.61
C LEU A 130 -36.05 -18.06 12.37
N ARG A 131 -36.69 -17.23 11.52
CA ARG A 131 -38.10 -17.40 11.15
C ARG A 131 -38.37 -18.73 10.46
N ARG A 132 -37.46 -19.18 9.58
CA ARG A 132 -37.57 -20.48 8.89
C ARG A 132 -37.42 -21.65 9.85
N THR A 133 -36.50 -21.56 10.82
CA THR A 133 -36.33 -22.58 11.86
C THR A 133 -37.61 -22.71 12.69
N ILE A 134 -38.15 -21.59 13.18
CA ILE A 134 -39.39 -21.57 13.98
C ILE A 134 -40.58 -22.13 13.19
N THR A 135 -40.74 -21.74 11.92
CA THR A 135 -41.87 -22.20 11.08
C THR A 135 -41.77 -23.66 10.65
N ARG A 136 -40.57 -24.27 10.68
CA ARG A 136 -40.36 -25.69 10.34
C ARG A 136 -40.39 -26.64 11.55
N GLY A 137 -40.51 -26.12 12.77
CA GLY A 137 -40.70 -26.95 13.97
C GLY A 137 -39.48 -27.81 14.32
N LEU A 138 -38.27 -27.26 14.19
CA LEU A 138 -37.04 -27.80 14.80
C LEU A 138 -36.79 -27.15 16.16
#